data_AF-A0A6C0E8E0-F1
#
_entry.id   AF-A0A6C0E8E0-F1
#
_cell.length_a   1.000
_cell.length_b   1.000
_cell.length_c   1.000
_cell.angle_alpha   90.00
_cell.angle_beta   90.00
_cell.angle_gamma   90.00
#
_symmetry.space_group_name_H-M   'P 1'
#
loop_
_entity.id
_entity.type
_entity.pdbx_description
1 polymer ?
#
loop_
_entity_poly.entity_id
_entity_poly.type
_entity_poly.pdbx_seq_one_letter_code
_entity_poly.pdbx_strand_id
1 'polypeptide(L)'
;MGNTSSTDCPKISKYIDDTLKPDERNLNNQINDLNAQINANQKSIDKYTKDNQELQTQISKMFTKAQLDTDVSNAIKPLQDQINSNNNTISALTADKNRLTGIRDNLLKQLGQERNIVDQSLPLVKNEINSSTYKTSNMVYDSNEKTYDYYNAIREQNGKLLDKSSNSKSENLTYDQKAFYQIERYDYTIKINYVLYIVYYVFLIILIGILFFVQRNMSIYYRIILIALLVIYPFIIYTIEKILYDAGSYTYSTINTNVYYNNY
;
A
#
# COMPACT_ATOMS: atom_id res chain seq x y z
N MET A 1 5.20 -13.88 20.38
CA MET A 1 3.87 -13.41 20.84
C MET A 1 3.93 -11.89 20.89
N GLY A 2 3.62 -11.24 19.75
CA GLY A 2 3.67 -9.79 19.60
C GLY A 2 2.30 -9.20 19.92
N ASN A 3 2.23 -8.41 20.99
CA ASN A 3 1.05 -7.71 21.44
C ASN A 3 0.83 -6.49 20.54
N THR A 4 -0.07 -6.60 19.55
CA THR A 4 -0.50 -5.45 18.75
C THR A 4 -1.52 -4.66 19.56
N SER A 5 -1.04 -3.69 20.33
CA SER A 5 -1.85 -2.63 20.89
C SER A 5 -2.41 -1.79 19.75
N SER A 6 -3.63 -2.12 19.33
CA SER A 6 -4.48 -1.28 18.50
C SER A 6 -4.68 0.05 19.22
N THR A 7 -3.97 1.09 18.78
CA THR A 7 -4.27 2.48 19.16
C THR A 7 -5.63 2.83 18.58
N ASP A 8 -6.65 2.58 19.39
CA ASP A 8 -8.03 2.96 19.13
C ASP A 8 -8.07 4.49 19.09
N CYS A 9 -8.09 5.07 17.88
CA CYS A 9 -8.30 6.50 17.71
C CYS A 9 -9.59 6.87 18.46
N PRO A 10 -9.57 7.88 19.36
CA PRO A 10 -10.79 8.29 20.05
C PRO A 10 -11.84 8.62 19.00
N LYS A 11 -12.92 7.82 18.97
CA LYS A 11 -14.04 7.98 18.05
C LYS A 11 -14.46 9.44 18.09
N ILE A 12 -14.61 10.09 16.93
CA ILE A 12 -14.97 11.51 16.80
C ILE A 12 -16.20 11.91 17.61
N SER A 13 -17.10 10.95 17.90
CA SER A 13 -18.19 11.15 18.86
C SER A 13 -17.69 11.63 20.23
N LYS A 14 -16.56 11.11 20.70
CA LYS A 14 -15.90 11.50 21.94
C LYS A 14 -15.28 12.89 21.84
N TYR A 15 -14.67 13.27 20.72
CA TYR A 15 -14.14 14.63 20.55
C TYR A 15 -15.27 15.67 20.49
N ILE A 16 -16.36 15.39 19.76
CA ILE A 16 -17.55 16.25 19.72
C ILE A 16 -18.22 16.32 21.12
N ASP A 17 -18.30 15.19 21.82
CA ASP A 17 -18.83 15.12 23.19
C ASP A 17 -17.97 15.87 24.21
N ASP A 18 -16.64 15.84 24.04
CA ASP A 18 -15.69 16.40 25.01
C ASP A 18 -15.32 17.86 24.73
N THR A 19 -15.51 18.39 23.51
CA THR A 19 -15.15 19.79 23.18
C THR A 19 -16.34 20.71 22.92
N LEU A 20 -17.41 20.27 22.26
CA LEU A 20 -18.52 21.16 21.85
C LEU A 20 -19.70 21.12 22.84
N LYS A 21 -20.02 19.95 23.39
CA LYS A 21 -21.12 19.82 24.37
C LYS A 21 -20.89 20.52 25.71
N PRO A 22 -19.66 20.62 26.25
CA PRO A 22 -19.43 21.35 27.49
C PRO A 22 -19.73 22.85 27.36
N ASP A 23 -19.37 23.46 26.23
CA ASP A 23 -19.61 24.88 25.96
C ASP A 23 -21.10 25.16 25.74
N GLU A 24 -21.82 24.33 24.97
CA GLU A 24 -23.28 24.44 24.85
C GLU A 24 -24.00 24.28 26.20
N ARG A 25 -23.56 23.34 27.05
CA ARG A 25 -24.14 23.16 28.40
C ARG A 25 -23.87 24.38 29.28
N ASN A 26 -22.68 24.96 29.20
CA ASN A 26 -22.33 26.17 29.93
C ASN A 26 -23.18 27.37 29.49
N LEU A 27 -23.28 27.62 28.18
CA LEU A 27 -24.14 28.69 27.64
C LEU A 27 -25.61 28.50 28.03
N ASN A 28 -26.14 27.28 27.94
CA ASN A 28 -27.52 26.99 28.35
C ASN A 28 -27.76 27.23 29.85
N ASN A 29 -26.80 26.85 30.71
CA ASN A 29 -26.88 27.12 32.14
C ASN A 29 -26.89 28.62 32.43
N GLN A 30 -26.05 29.41 31.74
CA GLN A 30 -26.03 30.87 31.87
C GLN A 30 -27.34 31.50 31.38
N ILE A 31 -27.90 31.03 30.26
CA ILE A 31 -29.20 31.49 29.76
C ILE A 31 -30.31 31.20 30.77
N ASN A 32 -30.31 30.01 31.39
CA ASN A 32 -31.30 29.64 32.40
C ASN A 32 -31.20 30.52 33.65
N ASP A 33 -29.99 30.81 34.12
CA ASP A 33 -29.77 31.70 35.26
C ASP A 33 -30.23 33.14 34.94
N LEU A 34 -29.87 33.66 33.76
CA LEU A 34 -30.34 34.97 33.30
C LEU A 34 -31.88 35.05 33.21
N ASN A 35 -32.53 34.00 32.72
CA ASN A 35 -33.99 33.94 32.68
C ASN A 35 -34.60 33.93 34.10
N ALA A 36 -33.98 33.24 35.06
CA ALA A 36 -34.41 33.27 36.45
C ALA A 36 -34.29 34.68 37.05
N GLN A 37 -33.18 35.39 36.81
CA GLN A 37 -32.98 36.76 37.27
C GLN A 37 -33.95 37.75 36.61
N ILE A 38 -34.18 37.64 35.29
CA ILE A 38 -35.16 38.46 34.55
C ILE A 38 -36.56 38.27 35.15
N ASN A 39 -36.95 37.03 35.43
CA ASN A 39 -38.26 36.72 36.02
C ASN A 39 -38.37 37.25 37.46
N ALA A 40 -37.30 37.19 38.25
CA ALA A 40 -37.27 37.77 39.59
C ALA A 40 -37.41 39.29 39.55
N ASN A 41 -36.66 39.98 38.68
CA ASN A 41 -36.77 41.42 38.49
C ASN A 41 -38.18 41.83 38.04
N GLN A 42 -38.81 41.05 37.13
CA GLN A 42 -40.18 41.31 36.71
C GLN A 42 -41.16 41.21 37.88
N LYS A 43 -41.07 40.15 38.70
CA LYS A 43 -41.93 39.99 39.89
C LYS A 43 -41.78 41.15 40.87
N SER A 44 -40.56 41.64 41.09
CA SER A 44 -40.32 42.81 41.95
C SER A 44 -40.91 44.09 41.35
N ILE A 45 -40.78 44.31 40.04
CA ILE A 45 -41.42 45.45 39.35
C ILE A 45 -42.94 45.39 39.52
N ASP A 46 -43.55 44.23 39.32
CA ASP A 46 -45.00 44.04 39.45
C ASP A 46 -45.47 44.34 40.89
N LYS A 47 -44.69 43.88 41.88
CA LYS A 47 -44.96 44.17 43.30
C LYS A 47 -44.92 45.67 43.58
N TYR A 48 -43.83 46.37 43.25
CA TYR A 48 -43.73 47.81 43.51
C TYR A 48 -44.77 48.63 42.74
N THR A 49 -45.14 48.19 41.53
CA THR A 49 -46.22 48.80 40.75
C THR A 49 -47.55 48.69 41.48
N LYS A 50 -47.85 47.51 42.04
CA LYS A 50 -49.04 47.30 42.85
C LYS A 50 -49.01 48.11 44.15
N ASP A 51 -47.90 48.11 44.88
CA ASP A 51 -47.73 48.91 46.09
C ASP A 51 -47.97 50.40 45.80
N ASN A 52 -47.46 50.92 44.68
CA ASN A 52 -47.72 52.29 44.23
C ASN A 52 -49.20 52.56 43.95
N GLN A 53 -49.93 51.62 43.34
CA GLN A 53 -51.39 51.76 43.13
C GLN A 53 -52.15 51.82 44.45
N GLU A 54 -51.76 51.01 45.43
CA GLU A 54 -52.36 51.01 46.77
C GLU A 54 -52.06 52.32 47.52
N LEU A 55 -50.82 52.80 47.49
CA LEU A 55 -50.43 54.08 48.08
C LEU A 55 -51.18 55.26 47.43
N GLN A 56 -51.33 55.27 46.11
CA GLN A 56 -52.12 56.28 45.39
C GLN A 56 -53.61 56.26 45.79
N THR A 57 -54.15 55.06 46.02
CA THR A 57 -55.52 54.90 46.53
C THR A 57 -55.65 55.45 47.96
N GLN A 58 -54.66 55.23 48.83
CA GLN A 58 -54.63 55.79 50.18
C GLN A 58 -54.55 57.31 50.16
N ILE A 59 -53.64 57.87 49.35
CA ILE A 59 -53.52 59.32 49.13
C ILE A 59 -54.86 59.90 48.67
N SER A 60 -55.51 59.29 47.67
CA SER A 60 -56.81 59.76 47.15
C SER A 60 -57.91 59.78 48.22
N LYS A 61 -57.95 58.79 49.13
CA LYS A 61 -58.89 58.75 50.27
C LYS A 61 -58.57 59.80 51.35
N MET A 62 -57.31 60.19 51.50
CA MET A 62 -56.91 61.26 52.40
C MET A 62 -57.25 62.64 51.80
N PHE A 63 -57.10 62.81 50.48
CA PHE A 63 -57.45 64.04 49.78
C PHE A 63 -58.95 64.40 49.85
N THR A 64 -59.85 63.42 49.85
CA THR A 64 -61.29 63.68 50.07
C THR A 64 -61.62 64.20 51.47
N LYS A 65 -60.68 64.11 52.43
CA LYS A 65 -60.77 64.67 53.78
C LYS A 65 -59.94 65.97 53.96
N ALA A 66 -59.09 66.29 52.98
CA ALA A 66 -57.98 67.24 53.08
C ALA A 66 -58.34 68.72 52.84
N GLN A 67 -59.62 69.09 52.83
CA GLN A 67 -59.97 70.50 52.69
C GLN A 67 -59.62 71.35 53.91
N LEU A 68 -59.12 70.80 55.04
CA LEU A 68 -58.96 71.60 56.27
C LEU A 68 -57.74 71.36 57.18
N ASP A 69 -56.77 70.47 56.92
CA ASP A 69 -55.79 70.16 57.98
C ASP A 69 -54.32 69.96 57.55
N THR A 70 -53.42 70.70 58.21
CA THR A 70 -51.95 70.60 58.05
C THR A 70 -51.46 69.18 58.37
N ASP A 71 -52.14 68.51 59.29
CA ASP A 71 -51.84 67.14 59.69
C ASP A 71 -52.05 66.13 58.56
N VAL A 72 -53.03 66.36 57.68
CA VAL A 72 -53.26 65.51 56.49
C VAL A 72 -52.15 65.70 55.46
N SER A 73 -51.66 66.94 55.27
CA SER A 73 -50.51 67.21 54.40
C SER A 73 -49.24 66.52 54.91
N ASN A 74 -48.99 66.58 56.22
CA ASN A 74 -47.88 65.90 56.87
C ASN A 74 -47.97 64.36 56.75
N ALA A 75 -49.20 63.80 56.74
CA ALA A 75 -49.43 62.36 56.55
C ALA A 75 -49.29 61.90 55.08
N ILE A 76 -49.55 62.76 54.10
CA ILE A 76 -49.42 62.44 52.66
C ILE A 76 -47.96 62.42 52.21
N LYS A 77 -47.13 63.33 52.73
CA LYS A 77 -45.71 63.45 52.35
C LYS A 77 -44.92 62.14 52.41
N PRO A 78 -44.93 61.35 53.51
CA PRO A 78 -44.20 60.07 53.54
C PRO A 78 -44.70 59.06 52.52
N LEU A 79 -45.98 59.07 52.14
CA LEU A 79 -46.52 58.20 51.09
C LEU A 79 -46.01 58.62 49.70
N GLN A 80 -45.90 59.93 49.44
CA GLN A 80 -45.31 60.47 48.21
C GLN A 80 -43.81 60.15 48.13
N ASP A 81 -43.08 60.30 49.23
CA ASP A 81 -41.67 59.94 49.32
C ASP A 81 -41.46 58.43 49.06
N GLN A 82 -42.35 57.58 49.58
CA GLN A 82 -42.35 56.14 49.31
C GLN A 82 -42.63 55.82 47.83
N ILE A 83 -43.59 56.48 47.20
CA ILE A 83 -43.88 56.32 45.76
C ILE A 83 -42.66 56.71 44.92
N ASN A 84 -42.01 57.83 45.25
CA ASN A 84 -40.80 58.28 44.56
C ASN A 84 -39.66 57.27 44.72
N SER A 85 -39.46 56.74 45.92
CA SER A 85 -38.48 55.68 46.19
C SER A 85 -38.77 54.39 45.40
N ASN A 86 -40.03 53.97 45.37
CA ASN A 86 -40.47 52.81 44.58
C ASN A 86 -40.27 53.04 43.08
N ASN A 87 -40.56 54.24 42.55
CA ASN A 87 -40.35 54.59 41.13
C ASN A 87 -38.86 54.58 40.75
N ASN A 88 -37.98 55.06 41.62
CA ASN A 88 -36.54 54.96 41.42
C ASN A 88 -36.09 53.49 41.37
N THR A 89 -36.63 52.65 42.27
CA THR A 89 -36.35 51.20 42.29
C THR A 89 -36.87 50.50 41.04
N ILE A 90 -38.09 50.79 40.59
CA ILE A 90 -38.66 50.27 39.34
C ILE A 90 -37.77 50.66 38.15
N SER A 91 -37.31 51.90 38.10
CA SER A 91 -36.45 52.38 37.01
C SER A 91 -35.11 51.64 36.97
N ALA A 92 -34.48 51.43 38.13
CA ALA A 92 -33.24 50.66 38.25
C ALA A 92 -33.43 49.18 37.84
N LEU A 93 -34.50 48.52 38.33
CA LEU A 93 -34.81 47.13 37.98
C LEU A 93 -35.16 46.98 36.49
N THR A 94 -35.81 47.98 35.89
CA THR A 94 -36.13 47.99 34.46
C THR A 94 -34.85 48.10 33.61
N ALA A 95 -33.93 48.99 34.00
CA ALA A 95 -32.64 49.13 33.34
C ALA A 95 -31.84 47.82 33.42
N ASP A 96 -31.79 47.18 34.60
CA ASP A 96 -31.08 45.92 34.77
C ASP A 96 -31.75 44.77 34.01
N LYS A 97 -33.07 44.67 34.01
CA LYS A 97 -33.83 43.71 33.18
C LYS A 97 -33.49 43.86 31.70
N ASN A 98 -33.46 45.09 31.18
CA ASN A 98 -33.11 45.35 29.78
C ASN A 98 -31.67 44.96 29.47
N ARG A 99 -30.73 45.24 30.38
CA ARG A 99 -29.33 44.82 30.27
C ARG A 99 -29.20 43.29 30.23
N LEU A 100 -29.81 42.58 31.18
CA LEU A 100 -29.80 41.12 31.25
C LEU A 100 -30.46 40.48 30.01
N THR A 101 -31.53 41.09 29.51
CA THR A 101 -32.19 40.68 28.26
C THR A 101 -31.25 40.79 27.07
N GLY A 102 -30.51 41.90 26.94
CA GLY A 102 -29.51 42.07 25.89
C GLY A 102 -28.37 41.05 25.96
N ILE A 103 -27.89 40.73 27.17
CA ILE A 103 -26.86 39.69 27.37
C ILE A 103 -27.40 38.32 26.94
N ARG A 104 -28.61 37.95 27.38
CA ARG A 104 -29.26 36.69 27.00
C ARG A 104 -29.40 36.57 25.48
N ASP A 105 -29.86 37.62 24.81
CA ASP A 105 -30.08 37.59 23.35
C ASP A 105 -28.76 37.45 22.58
N ASN A 106 -27.66 38.03 23.08
CA ASN A 106 -26.33 37.82 22.52
C ASN A 106 -25.84 36.38 22.72
N LEU A 107 -26.04 35.79 23.92
CA LEU A 107 -25.70 34.38 24.17
C LEU A 107 -26.50 33.43 23.28
N LEU A 108 -27.80 33.71 23.06
CA LEU A 108 -28.63 32.93 22.13
C LEU A 108 -28.11 33.01 20.69
N LYS A 109 -27.63 34.18 20.25
CA LYS A 109 -26.99 34.32 18.93
C LYS A 109 -25.70 33.52 18.82
N GLN A 110 -24.84 33.56 19.85
CA GLN A 110 -23.61 32.76 19.89
C GLN A 110 -23.91 31.27 19.83
N LEU A 111 -24.86 30.78 20.63
CA LEU A 111 -25.30 29.38 20.60
C LEU A 111 -25.83 28.98 19.21
N GLY A 112 -26.59 29.86 18.55
CA GLY A 112 -27.05 29.64 17.17
C GLY A 112 -25.92 29.56 16.15
N GLN A 113 -24.86 30.37 16.31
CA GLN A 113 -23.68 30.32 15.45
C GLN A 113 -22.86 29.05 15.68
N GLU A 114 -22.63 28.65 16.93
CA GLU A 114 -21.94 27.40 17.28
C GLU A 114 -22.65 26.19 16.69
N ARG A 115 -23.98 26.11 16.83
CA ARG A 115 -24.78 25.03 16.22
C ARG A 115 -24.66 24.98 14.71
N ASN A 116 -24.74 26.13 14.03
CA ASN A 116 -24.56 26.17 12.57
C ASN A 116 -23.18 25.69 12.13
N ILE A 117 -22.11 26.03 12.87
CA ILE A 117 -20.76 25.56 12.58
C ILE A 117 -20.68 24.04 12.75
N VAL A 118 -21.26 23.49 13.83
CA VAL A 118 -21.30 22.06 14.08
C VAL A 118 -22.10 21.33 13.00
N ASP A 119 -23.30 21.80 12.67
CA ASP A 119 -24.18 21.17 11.68
C ASP A 119 -23.59 21.21 10.27
N GLN A 120 -22.83 22.24 9.91
CA GLN A 120 -22.13 22.34 8.62
C GLN A 120 -20.86 21.48 8.56
N SER A 121 -20.12 21.38 9.66
CA SER A 121 -18.85 20.64 9.70
C SER A 121 -19.04 19.13 9.84
N LEU A 122 -20.08 18.68 10.54
CA LEU A 122 -20.36 17.26 10.77
C LEU A 122 -20.51 16.41 9.49
N PRO A 123 -21.30 16.82 8.46
CA PRO A 123 -21.39 16.06 7.22
C PRO A 123 -20.10 16.10 6.39
N LEU A 124 -19.35 17.20 6.43
CA LEU A 124 -18.05 17.32 5.75
C LEU A 124 -17.02 16.35 6.34
N VAL A 125 -16.91 16.31 7.66
CA VAL A 125 -16.04 15.36 8.39
C VAL A 125 -16.46 13.92 8.09
N LYS A 126 -17.76 13.61 8.12
CA LYS A 126 -18.27 12.27 7.82
C LYS A 126 -17.98 11.83 6.38
N ASN A 127 -18.09 12.74 5.41
CA ASN A 127 -17.77 12.48 4.01
C ASN A 127 -16.27 12.25 3.78
N GLU A 128 -15.40 13.04 4.40
CA GLU A 128 -13.95 12.88 4.27
C GLU A 128 -13.46 11.56 4.89
N ILE A 129 -14.03 11.14 6.02
CA ILE A 129 -13.72 9.84 6.65
C ILE A 129 -14.15 8.68 5.77
N ASN A 130 -15.34 8.74 5.17
CA ASN A 130 -15.78 7.70 4.24
C ASN A 130 -14.81 7.63 3.05
N SER A 131 -14.49 8.78 2.43
CA SER A 131 -13.48 8.92 1.37
C SER A 131 -12.13 8.30 1.75
N SER A 132 -11.62 8.61 2.95
CA SER A 132 -10.35 8.12 3.45
C SER A 132 -10.39 6.61 3.75
N THR A 133 -11.47 6.11 4.35
CA THR A 133 -11.65 4.68 4.66
C THR A 133 -11.69 3.83 3.38
N TYR A 134 -12.35 4.32 2.33
CA TYR A 134 -12.33 3.66 1.01
C TYR A 134 -10.94 3.67 0.38
N LYS A 135 -10.19 4.77 0.48
CA LYS A 135 -8.81 4.85 -0.04
C LYS A 135 -7.85 3.93 0.70
N THR A 136 -7.93 3.85 2.03
CA THR A 136 -7.04 3.01 2.84
C THR A 136 -7.33 1.52 2.65
N SER A 137 -8.61 1.11 2.56
CA SER A 137 -8.97 -0.29 2.27
C SER A 137 -8.50 -0.74 0.90
N ASN A 138 -8.61 0.10 -0.13
CA ASN A 138 -8.11 -0.23 -1.47
C ASN A 138 -6.57 -0.31 -1.50
N MET A 139 -5.86 0.57 -0.80
CA MET A 139 -4.39 0.52 -0.73
C MET A 139 -3.88 -0.72 0.02
N VAL A 140 -4.56 -1.16 1.09
CA VAL A 140 -4.19 -2.37 1.83
C VAL A 140 -4.49 -3.64 1.02
N TYR A 141 -5.59 -3.66 0.26
CA TYR A 141 -5.93 -4.79 -0.61
C TYR A 141 -4.92 -4.95 -1.75
N ASP A 142 -4.62 -3.87 -2.49
CA ASP A 142 -3.62 -3.86 -3.56
C ASP A 142 -2.20 -4.22 -3.06
N SER A 143 -1.86 -3.80 -1.83
CA SER A 143 -0.56 -4.09 -1.23
C SER A 143 -0.42 -5.57 -0.83
N ASN A 144 -1.51 -6.19 -0.35
CA ASN A 144 -1.48 -7.60 0.05
C ASN A 144 -1.47 -8.54 -1.16
N GLU A 145 -2.21 -8.22 -2.23
CA GLU A 145 -2.18 -8.97 -3.49
C GLU A 145 -0.78 -8.92 -4.13
N LYS A 146 -0.19 -7.73 -4.25
CA LYS A 146 1.20 -7.57 -4.76
C LYS A 146 2.24 -8.27 -3.89
N THR A 147 2.05 -8.29 -2.57
CA THR A 147 2.98 -8.99 -1.65
C THR A 147 2.88 -10.51 -1.83
N TYR A 148 1.67 -11.03 -2.03
CA TYR A 148 1.44 -12.45 -2.30
C TYR A 148 2.03 -12.87 -3.65
N ASP A 149 1.84 -12.07 -4.69
CA ASP A 149 2.40 -12.31 -6.02
C ASP A 149 3.93 -12.27 -6.00
N TYR A 150 4.51 -11.32 -5.29
CA TYR A 150 5.96 -11.21 -5.12
C TYR A 150 6.54 -12.42 -4.37
N TYR A 151 5.87 -12.88 -3.30
CA TYR A 151 6.27 -14.07 -2.56
C TYR A 151 6.22 -15.34 -3.44
N ASN A 152 5.16 -15.48 -4.24
CA ASN A 152 5.03 -16.61 -5.17
C ASN A 152 6.10 -16.57 -6.27
N ALA A 153 6.39 -15.40 -6.83
CA ALA A 153 7.44 -15.22 -7.83
C ALA A 153 8.83 -15.58 -7.28
N ILE A 154 9.16 -15.16 -6.05
CA ILE A 154 10.43 -15.55 -5.39
C ILE A 154 10.49 -17.05 -5.17
N ARG A 155 9.41 -17.66 -4.70
CA ARG A 155 9.35 -19.12 -4.47
C ARG A 155 9.55 -19.90 -5.76
N GLU A 156 8.94 -19.45 -6.86
CA GLU A 156 9.11 -20.04 -8.18
C GLU A 156 10.54 -19.87 -8.70
N GLN A 157 11.13 -18.69 -8.55
CA GLN A 157 12.53 -18.43 -8.92
C GLN A 157 13.50 -19.28 -8.12
N ASN A 158 13.28 -19.43 -6.81
CA ASN A 158 14.10 -20.29 -5.95
C ASN A 158 13.97 -21.76 -6.33
N GLY A 159 12.77 -22.23 -6.71
CA GLY A 159 12.57 -23.56 -7.28
C GLY A 159 13.38 -23.77 -8.56
N LYS A 160 13.28 -22.83 -9.51
CA LYS A 160 14.05 -22.88 -10.77
C LYS A 160 15.56 -22.79 -10.54
N LEU A 161 16.03 -22.04 -9.54
CA LEU A 161 17.44 -21.95 -9.17
C LEU A 161 17.94 -23.24 -8.53
N LEU A 162 17.14 -23.89 -7.68
CA LEU A 162 17.45 -25.21 -7.12
C LEU A 162 17.54 -26.26 -8.22
N ASP A 163 16.58 -26.27 -9.14
CA ASP A 163 16.57 -27.19 -10.29
C ASP A 163 17.78 -26.96 -11.19
N LYS A 164 18.09 -25.69 -11.53
CA LYS A 164 19.29 -25.35 -12.30
C LYS A 164 20.58 -25.72 -11.57
N SER A 165 20.66 -25.53 -10.26
CA SER A 165 21.84 -25.88 -9.46
C SER A 165 22.04 -27.39 -9.41
N SER A 166 20.96 -28.16 -9.24
CA SER A 166 20.98 -29.63 -9.26
C SER A 166 21.40 -30.15 -10.65
N ASN A 167 20.79 -29.61 -11.71
CA ASN A 167 21.09 -30.01 -13.09
C ASN A 167 22.50 -29.59 -13.51
N SER A 168 22.98 -28.40 -13.14
CA SER A 168 24.35 -27.96 -13.46
C SER A 168 25.40 -28.83 -12.78
N LYS A 169 25.15 -29.32 -11.56
CA LYS A 169 26.06 -30.28 -10.90
C LYS A 169 26.07 -31.64 -11.60
N SER A 170 24.91 -32.11 -12.07
CA SER A 170 24.78 -33.37 -12.81
C SER A 170 25.39 -33.31 -14.22
N GLU A 171 25.12 -32.24 -14.96
CA GLU A 171 25.59 -32.03 -16.33
C GLU A 171 27.10 -31.81 -16.40
N ASN A 172 27.68 -31.04 -15.47
CA ASN A 172 29.13 -30.83 -15.43
C ASN A 172 29.89 -32.11 -15.06
N LEU A 173 29.38 -32.92 -14.13
CA LEU A 173 29.98 -34.23 -13.80
C LEU A 173 29.89 -35.20 -14.98
N THR A 174 28.83 -35.13 -15.80
CA THR A 174 28.64 -36.00 -16.96
C THR A 174 29.50 -35.55 -18.15
N TYR A 175 29.64 -34.24 -18.38
CA TYR A 175 30.47 -33.69 -19.45
C TYR A 175 31.96 -33.92 -19.20
N ASP A 176 32.44 -33.72 -17.97
CA ASP A 176 33.84 -33.96 -17.63
C ASP A 176 34.19 -35.45 -17.76
N GLN A 177 33.32 -36.35 -17.28
CA GLN A 177 33.53 -37.79 -17.47
C GLN A 177 33.52 -38.19 -18.94
N LYS A 178 32.59 -37.66 -19.75
CA LYS A 178 32.52 -37.94 -21.19
C LYS A 178 33.75 -37.40 -21.93
N ALA A 179 34.25 -36.22 -21.58
CA ALA A 179 35.47 -35.66 -22.16
C ALA A 179 36.69 -36.54 -21.85
N PHE A 180 36.85 -37.00 -20.61
CA PHE A 180 37.95 -37.91 -20.24
C PHE A 180 37.89 -39.25 -21.00
N TYR A 181 36.72 -39.89 -21.10
CA TYR A 181 36.57 -41.14 -21.87
C TYR A 181 36.81 -40.96 -23.37
N GLN A 182 36.46 -39.80 -23.93
CA GLN A 182 36.71 -39.51 -25.34
C GLN A 182 38.19 -39.26 -25.64
N ILE A 183 38.89 -38.54 -24.75
CA ILE A 183 40.34 -38.30 -24.87
C ILE A 183 41.12 -39.61 -24.78
N GLU A 184 40.80 -40.48 -23.82
CA GLU A 184 41.52 -41.75 -23.63
C GLU A 184 41.30 -42.72 -24.80
N ARG A 185 40.08 -42.76 -25.36
CA ARG A 185 39.78 -43.53 -26.58
C ARG A 185 40.50 -42.98 -27.81
N TYR A 186 40.55 -41.66 -27.96
CA TYR A 186 41.23 -41.02 -29.08
C TYR A 186 42.74 -41.32 -29.07
N ASP A 187 43.39 -41.23 -27.92
CA ASP A 187 44.80 -41.54 -27.76
C ASP A 187 45.11 -43.02 -28.06
N TYR A 188 44.21 -43.93 -27.67
CA TYR A 188 44.34 -45.35 -27.99
C TYR A 188 44.22 -45.62 -29.50
N THR A 189 43.25 -45.00 -30.18
CA THR A 189 43.07 -45.13 -31.64
C THR A 189 44.26 -44.57 -32.42
N ILE A 190 44.83 -43.43 -31.98
CA ILE A 190 46.05 -42.88 -32.59
C ILE A 190 47.21 -43.87 -32.48
N LYS A 191 47.42 -44.47 -31.30
CA LYS A 191 48.50 -45.45 -31.10
C LYS A 191 48.36 -46.67 -31.99
N ILE A 192 47.15 -47.22 -32.14
CA ILE A 192 46.88 -48.33 -33.06
C ILE A 192 47.17 -47.92 -34.51
N ASN A 193 46.69 -46.76 -34.93
CA ASN A 193 46.91 -46.27 -36.30
C ASN A 193 48.41 -46.13 -36.60
N TYR A 194 49.20 -45.59 -35.66
CA TYR A 194 50.64 -45.48 -35.81
C TYR A 194 51.33 -46.85 -35.95
N VAL A 195 50.93 -47.85 -35.16
CA VAL A 195 51.46 -49.22 -35.29
C VAL A 195 51.08 -49.84 -36.63
N LEU A 196 49.82 -49.70 -37.07
CA LEU A 196 49.36 -50.18 -38.37
C LEU A 196 50.11 -49.52 -39.53
N TYR A 197 50.40 -48.22 -39.42
CA TYR A 197 51.20 -47.49 -40.40
C TYR A 197 52.60 -48.09 -40.54
N ILE A 198 53.30 -48.37 -39.42
CA ILE A 198 54.63 -49.01 -39.46
C ILE A 198 54.54 -50.40 -40.10
N VAL A 199 53.57 -51.22 -39.68
CA VAL A 199 53.36 -52.57 -40.22
C VAL A 199 53.14 -52.52 -41.74
N TYR A 200 52.33 -51.57 -42.21
CA TYR A 200 52.07 -51.37 -43.63
C TYR A 200 53.36 -51.12 -44.44
N TYR A 201 54.26 -50.26 -43.98
CA TYR A 201 55.52 -50.01 -44.70
C TYR A 201 56.48 -51.19 -44.66
N VAL A 202 56.49 -51.97 -43.58
CA VAL A 202 57.26 -53.23 -43.53
C VAL A 202 56.75 -54.20 -44.59
N PHE A 203 55.42 -54.37 -44.69
CA PHE A 203 54.82 -55.18 -45.76
C PHE A 203 55.13 -54.63 -47.15
N LEU A 204 55.12 -53.31 -47.33
CA LEU A 204 55.44 -52.67 -48.61
C LEU A 204 56.88 -52.96 -49.04
N ILE A 205 57.86 -52.92 -48.12
CA ILE A 205 59.25 -53.28 -48.41
C ILE A 205 59.36 -54.76 -48.81
N ILE A 206 58.69 -55.67 -48.08
CA ILE A 206 58.66 -57.10 -48.41
C ILE A 206 58.06 -57.32 -49.81
N LEU A 207 56.96 -56.64 -50.11
CA LEU A 207 56.25 -56.75 -51.38
C LEU A 207 57.10 -56.22 -52.54
N ILE A 208 57.80 -55.10 -52.35
CA ILE A 208 58.83 -54.61 -53.29
C ILE A 208 59.89 -55.70 -53.52
N GLY A 209 60.42 -56.30 -52.46
CA GLY A 209 61.35 -57.41 -52.57
C GLY A 209 60.81 -58.58 -53.41
N ILE A 210 59.58 -59.02 -53.14
CA ILE A 210 58.93 -60.10 -53.90
C ILE A 210 58.76 -59.72 -55.38
N LEU A 211 58.32 -58.49 -55.67
CA LEU A 211 58.16 -57.98 -57.04
C LEU A 211 59.49 -57.94 -57.82
N PHE A 212 60.60 -57.63 -57.16
CA PHE A 212 61.91 -57.57 -57.81
C PHE A 212 62.58 -58.94 -57.93
N PHE A 213 62.57 -59.75 -56.87
CA PHE A 213 63.34 -61.00 -56.80
C PHE A 213 62.59 -62.23 -57.31
N VAL A 214 61.28 -62.34 -57.05
CA VAL A 214 60.48 -63.54 -57.36
C VAL A 214 59.80 -63.39 -58.72
N GLN A 215 59.17 -62.25 -58.99
CA GLN A 215 58.36 -62.06 -60.20
C GLN A 215 59.18 -61.59 -61.41
N ARG A 216 60.12 -62.43 -61.87
CA ARG A 216 61.04 -62.10 -62.98
C ARG A 216 60.36 -61.79 -64.31
N ASN A 217 59.18 -62.37 -64.58
CA ASN A 217 58.51 -62.29 -65.89
C ASN A 217 57.66 -61.02 -66.09
N MET A 218 57.51 -60.15 -65.08
CA MET A 218 56.72 -58.92 -65.21
C MET A 218 57.59 -57.77 -65.76
N SER A 219 57.05 -57.00 -66.71
CA SER A 219 57.76 -55.81 -67.24
C SER A 219 58.10 -54.81 -66.12
N ILE A 220 59.25 -54.15 -66.22
CA ILE A 220 59.72 -53.18 -65.22
C ILE A 220 58.73 -52.03 -65.01
N TYR A 221 58.06 -51.57 -66.07
CA TYR A 221 57.08 -50.48 -66.03
C TYR A 221 55.87 -50.83 -65.15
N TYR A 222 55.32 -52.05 -65.29
CA TYR A 222 54.22 -52.51 -64.45
C TYR A 222 54.62 -52.60 -62.97
N ARG A 223 55.86 -52.98 -62.65
CA ARG A 223 56.36 -53.02 -61.27
C ARG A 223 56.41 -51.61 -60.67
N ILE A 224 56.95 -50.65 -61.42
CA ILE A 224 57.03 -49.25 -60.99
C ILE A 224 55.64 -48.67 -60.76
N ILE A 225 54.68 -48.92 -61.66
CA ILE A 225 53.29 -48.45 -61.52
C ILE A 225 52.62 -49.07 -60.29
N LEU A 226 52.77 -50.38 -60.06
CA LEU A 226 52.22 -51.04 -58.86
C LEU A 226 52.81 -50.49 -57.57
N ILE A 227 54.12 -50.25 -57.53
CA ILE A 227 54.79 -49.65 -56.37
C ILE A 227 54.28 -48.22 -56.15
N ALA A 228 54.19 -47.41 -57.20
CA ALA A 228 53.65 -46.06 -57.10
C ALA A 228 52.20 -46.07 -56.57
N LEU A 229 51.36 -46.99 -57.07
CA LEU A 229 49.98 -47.15 -56.62
C LEU A 229 49.92 -47.55 -55.13
N LEU A 230 50.76 -48.49 -54.69
CA LEU A 230 50.84 -48.88 -53.28
C LEU A 230 51.36 -47.74 -52.39
N VAL A 231 52.39 -47.01 -52.80
CA VAL A 231 52.92 -45.88 -52.00
C VAL A 231 51.88 -44.76 -51.86
N ILE A 232 51.08 -44.52 -52.90
CA ILE A 232 50.03 -43.50 -52.90
C ILE A 232 48.76 -43.97 -52.17
N TYR A 233 48.52 -45.29 -52.10
CA TYR A 233 47.35 -45.90 -51.47
C TYR A 233 46.95 -45.33 -50.10
N PRO A 234 47.85 -45.19 -49.09
CA PRO A 234 47.48 -44.67 -47.77
C PRO A 234 46.97 -43.22 -47.80
N PHE A 235 47.29 -42.45 -48.83
CA PHE A 235 46.80 -41.07 -48.98
C PHE A 235 45.41 -41.02 -49.62
N ILE A 236 45.11 -41.93 -50.55
CA ILE A 236 43.83 -41.96 -51.26
C ILE A 236 42.73 -42.63 -50.43
N ILE A 237 43.07 -43.68 -49.69
CA ILE A 237 42.07 -44.51 -48.99
C ILE A 237 41.24 -43.70 -47.98
N TYR A 238 41.88 -42.76 -47.26
CA TYR A 238 41.19 -41.91 -46.28
C TYR A 238 40.13 -41.01 -46.94
N THR A 239 40.43 -40.45 -48.11
CA THR A 239 39.47 -39.63 -48.86
C THR A 239 38.28 -40.46 -49.32
N ILE A 240 38.51 -41.67 -49.82
CA ILE A 240 37.44 -42.59 -50.25
C ILE A 240 36.58 -43.01 -49.06
N GLU A 241 37.20 -43.38 -47.94
CA GLU A 241 36.50 -43.77 -46.72
C GLU A 241 35.59 -42.66 -46.20
N LYS A 242 36.09 -41.41 -46.16
CA LYS A 242 35.30 -40.25 -45.75
C LYS A 242 34.08 -40.05 -46.65
N ILE A 243 34.26 -40.10 -47.97
CA ILE A 243 33.16 -39.96 -48.92
C ILE A 243 32.11 -41.07 -48.72
N LEU A 244 32.54 -42.31 -48.50
CA LEU A 244 31.63 -43.43 -48.24
C LEU A 244 30.89 -43.28 -46.90
N TYR A 245 31.58 -42.80 -45.86
CA TYR A 245 30.99 -42.54 -44.55
C TYR A 245 29.94 -41.42 -44.62
N ASP A 246 30.27 -40.31 -45.29
CA ASP A 246 29.36 -39.18 -45.47
C ASP A 246 28.12 -39.59 -46.29
N ALA A 247 28.33 -40.33 -47.39
CA ALA A 247 27.22 -40.85 -48.20
C ALA A 247 26.35 -41.86 -47.44
N GLY A 248 26.97 -42.75 -46.66
CA GLY A 248 26.28 -43.75 -45.84
C GLY A 248 25.48 -43.13 -44.71
N SER A 249 26.08 -42.19 -43.96
CA SER A 249 25.41 -41.46 -42.88
C SER A 249 24.27 -40.59 -43.40
N TYR A 250 24.45 -39.93 -44.55
CA TYR A 250 23.38 -39.19 -45.22
C TYR A 250 22.21 -40.10 -45.59
N THR A 251 22.50 -41.25 -46.23
CA THR A 251 21.47 -42.23 -46.60
C THR A 251 20.76 -42.81 -45.38
N TYR A 252 21.50 -43.17 -44.33
CA TYR A 252 20.96 -43.66 -43.07
C TYR A 252 20.07 -42.63 -42.38
N SER A 253 20.50 -41.37 -42.32
CA SER A 253 19.73 -40.28 -41.72
C SER A 253 18.41 -40.01 -42.47
N THR A 254 18.43 -40.16 -43.80
CA THR A 254 17.25 -39.98 -44.65
C THR A 254 16.24 -41.12 -44.48
N ILE A 255 16.70 -42.36 -44.25
CA ILE A 255 15.83 -43.51 -44.04
C ILE A 255 15.21 -43.52 -42.63
N ASN A 256 15.96 -43.10 -41.61
CA ASN A 256 15.55 -43.25 -40.20
C ASN A 256 14.89 -42.02 -39.56
N THR A 257 14.64 -40.93 -40.31
CA THR A 257 13.87 -39.73 -39.90
C THR A 257 13.98 -39.36 -38.41
N ASN A 258 15.19 -39.38 -37.84
CA ASN A 258 15.43 -39.04 -36.44
C ASN A 258 16.47 -37.91 -36.39
N VAL A 259 15.97 -36.70 -36.16
CA VAL A 259 16.66 -35.40 -36.31
C VAL A 259 17.66 -35.13 -35.16
N TYR A 260 17.90 -36.08 -34.25
CA TYR A 260 18.61 -35.84 -32.98
C TYR A 260 20.03 -36.44 -32.87
N TYR A 261 20.73 -36.62 -33.98
CA TYR A 261 22.18 -36.88 -33.95
C TYR A 261 22.90 -36.08 -35.04
N ASN A 262 22.71 -34.76 -35.03
CA ASN A 262 23.62 -33.81 -35.66
C ASN A 262 24.28 -32.99 -34.55
N ASN A 263 25.40 -33.49 -34.03
CA ASN A 263 26.40 -32.66 -33.39
C ASN A 263 27.68 -32.85 -34.20
N TYR A 264 27.99 -31.84 -35.01
CA TYR A 264 29.30 -31.68 -35.65
C TYR A 264 30.36 -31.39 -34.58
#